data_AF-A0A662A8E3-F1
#
_entry.id   AF-A0A662A8E3-F1
#
_cell.length_a   1.000
_cell.length_b   1.000
_cell.length_c   1.000
_cell.angle_alpha   90.00
_cell.angle_beta   90.00
_cell.angle_gamma   90.00
#
_symmetry.space_group_name_H-M   'P 1'
#
loop_
_entity.id
_entity.type
_entity.pdbx_description
1 polymer ?
#
loop_
_entity_poly.entity_id
_entity_poly.type
_entity_poly.pdbx_seq_one_letter_code
_entity_poly.pdbx_strand_id
1 'polypeptide(L)'
;MLNFSEAIAYELKDDNIKVTVICPGATKSEFADVADVNQKLFSKAPTSRELAEFTFNAMKKGKVTAIHGFMNNLLVFSGRTTPRKVVTAVAAKVME
;
A
#
# COMPACT_ATOMS: atom_id res chain seq x y z
N MET A 1 -9.72 5.02 -3.31
CA MET A 1 -10.04 3.65 -2.86
C MET A 1 -9.86 3.50 -1.35
N LEU A 2 -8.72 3.90 -0.76
CA LEU A 2 -8.46 3.81 0.69
C LEU A 2 -9.61 4.33 1.58
N ASN A 3 -9.94 5.63 1.48
CA ASN A 3 -10.97 6.24 2.35
C ASN A 3 -12.36 5.59 2.19
N PHE A 4 -12.69 5.15 0.98
CA PHE A 4 -13.96 4.46 0.71
C PHE A 4 -14.00 3.11 1.43
N SER A 5 -12.95 2.30 1.31
CA SER A 5 -12.87 1.02 1.99
C SER A 5 -12.84 1.16 3.52
N GLU A 6 -12.19 2.20 4.06
CA GLU A 6 -12.21 2.50 5.49
C GLU A 6 -13.61 2.90 5.98
N ALA A 7 -14.36 3.69 5.22
CA ALA A 7 -15.75 4.03 5.54
C ALA A 7 -16.65 2.78 5.56
N ILE A 8 -16.58 1.94 4.52
CA ILE A 8 -17.35 0.69 4.46
C ILE A 8 -16.96 -0.27 5.59
N ALA A 9 -15.67 -0.36 5.92
CA ALA A 9 -15.23 -1.16 7.07
C ALA A 9 -15.82 -0.68 8.40
N TYR A 10 -16.01 0.64 8.55
CA TYR A 10 -16.64 1.22 9.73
C TYR A 10 -18.14 0.96 9.79
N GLU A 11 -18.84 1.07 8.65
CA GLU A 11 -20.29 0.81 8.56
C GLU A 11 -20.62 -0.64 8.90
N LEU A 12 -19.79 -1.60 8.45
CA LEU A 12 -20.04 -3.03 8.58
C LEU A 12 -19.41 -3.68 9.82
N LYS A 13 -18.80 -2.89 10.72
CA LYS A 13 -18.05 -3.42 11.88
C LYS A 13 -18.89 -4.28 12.83
N ASP A 14 -20.19 -4.00 12.90
CA ASP A 14 -21.14 -4.66 13.80
C ASP A 14 -21.81 -5.89 13.13
N ASP A 15 -21.67 -6.04 11.80
CA ASP A 15 -22.27 -7.13 11.00
C ASP A 15 -21.37 -8.37 10.90
N ASN A 16 -20.25 -8.42 11.66
CA ASN A 16 -19.22 -9.45 11.56
C ASN A 16 -18.63 -9.61 10.14
N ILE A 17 -18.69 -8.54 9.33
CA ILE A 17 -18.09 -8.47 8.01
C ILE A 17 -16.74 -7.76 8.12
N LYS A 18 -15.68 -8.39 7.60
CA LYS A 18 -14.33 -7.81 7.57
C LYS A 18 -14.04 -7.24 6.19
N VAL A 19 -13.58 -5.99 6.18
CA VAL A 19 -13.16 -5.29 4.96
C VAL A 19 -11.68 -4.98 5.10
N THR A 20 -10.90 -5.32 4.07
CA THR A 20 -9.46 -5.05 4.01
C THR A 20 -9.12 -4.40 2.68
N VAL A 21 -8.40 -3.28 2.74
CA VAL A 21 -7.81 -2.61 1.59
C VAL A 21 -6.29 -2.76 1.62
N ILE A 22 -5.73 -3.15 0.48
CA ILE A 22 -4.29 -3.26 0.26
C ILE A 22 -3.84 -2.08 -0.58
N CYS A 23 -2.80 -1.37 -0.13
CA CYS A 23 -2.17 -0.29 -0.89
C CYS A 23 -0.71 -0.67 -1.18
N PRO A 24 -0.45 -1.54 -2.17
CA PRO A 24 0.90 -1.94 -2.52
C PRO A 24 1.58 -0.88 -3.38
N GLY A 25 2.91 -0.92 -3.39
CA GLY A 25 3.70 -0.28 -4.44
C GLY A 25 3.70 -1.13 -5.72
N ALA A 26 4.71 -0.93 -6.56
CA ALA A 26 4.95 -1.80 -7.72
C ALA A 26 4.93 -3.28 -7.31
N THR A 27 4.39 -4.16 -8.16
CA THR A 27 4.26 -5.59 -7.91
C THR A 27 4.74 -6.37 -9.13
N LYS A 28 5.65 -7.34 -8.94
CA LYS A 28 6.10 -8.23 -10.02
C LYS A 28 4.96 -9.18 -10.39
N SER A 29 4.41 -8.94 -11.56
CA SER A 29 3.31 -9.70 -12.15
C SER A 29 3.47 -9.67 -13.67
N GLU A 30 2.81 -10.59 -14.37
CA GLU A 30 2.78 -10.63 -15.84
C GLU A 30 2.28 -9.31 -16.46
N PHE A 31 1.46 -8.55 -15.72
CA PHE A 31 1.04 -7.21 -16.17
C PHE A 31 2.24 -6.30 -16.49
N ALA A 32 3.34 -6.40 -15.75
CA ALA A 32 4.51 -5.58 -16.00
C ALA A 32 5.19 -5.93 -17.35
N ASP A 33 5.13 -7.20 -17.74
CA ASP A 33 5.69 -7.70 -18.99
C ASP A 33 4.79 -7.33 -20.18
N VAL A 34 3.46 -7.38 -20.00
CA VAL A 34 2.47 -7.10 -21.04
C VAL A 34 2.27 -5.60 -21.27
N ALA A 35 2.36 -4.78 -20.22
CA ALA A 35 2.11 -3.35 -20.30
C ALA A 35 3.33 -2.51 -20.75
N ASP A 36 4.44 -3.16 -21.14
CA ASP A 36 5.72 -2.54 -21.54
C ASP A 36 6.20 -1.43 -20.57
N VAL A 37 6.01 -1.68 -19.28
CA VAL A 37 6.41 -0.75 -18.23
C VAL A 37 7.86 -0.97 -17.86
N ASN A 38 8.54 0.12 -17.47
CA ASN A 38 9.96 0.08 -17.12
C ASN A 38 10.25 -0.92 -15.98
N GLN A 39 10.82 -2.06 -16.35
CA GLN A 39 11.14 -3.20 -15.49
C GLN A 39 12.01 -2.83 -14.27
N LYS A 40 12.81 -1.74 -14.36
CA LYS A 40 13.62 -1.26 -13.22
C LYS A 40 12.76 -0.89 -12.02
N LEU A 41 11.53 -0.39 -12.25
CA LEU A 41 10.58 0.00 -11.19
C LEU A 41 10.11 -1.21 -10.37
N PHE A 42 10.17 -2.40 -10.95
CA PHE A 42 9.74 -3.65 -10.33
C PHE A 42 10.89 -4.43 -9.71
N SER A 43 12.16 -4.06 -9.92
CA SER A 43 13.33 -4.83 -9.45
C SER A 43 13.29 -5.23 -7.97
N LYS A 44 12.83 -4.31 -7.10
CA LYS A 44 12.66 -4.52 -5.64
C LYS A 44 11.21 -4.78 -5.20
N ALA A 45 10.28 -4.89 -6.15
CA ALA A 45 8.89 -5.17 -5.87
C ALA A 45 8.67 -6.63 -5.42
N PRO A 46 7.67 -6.90 -4.58
CA PRO A 46 7.27 -8.25 -4.23
C PRO A 46 6.70 -8.97 -5.45
N THR A 47 6.71 -10.30 -5.41
CA THR A 47 5.94 -11.11 -6.35
C THR A 47 4.45 -11.04 -6.04
N SER A 48 3.64 -11.35 -7.05
CA SER A 48 2.18 -11.46 -6.90
C SER A 48 1.78 -12.47 -5.81
N ARG A 49 2.52 -13.58 -5.68
CA ARG A 49 2.30 -14.59 -4.64
C ARG A 49 2.54 -14.03 -3.24
N GLU A 50 3.69 -13.40 -3.02
CA GLU A 50 4.03 -12.80 -1.72
C GLU A 50 3.00 -11.73 -1.32
N LEU A 51 2.56 -10.90 -2.26
CA LEU A 51 1.55 -9.89 -2.00
C LEU A 51 0.19 -10.51 -1.66
N ALA A 52 -0.21 -11.60 -2.35
CA ALA A 52 -1.43 -12.32 -2.07
C ALA A 52 -1.41 -12.96 -0.67
N GLU A 53 -0.32 -13.62 -0.30
CA GLU A 53 -0.13 -14.22 1.03
C GLU A 53 -0.17 -13.16 2.14
N PHE A 54 0.52 -12.03 1.94
CA PHE A 54 0.46 -10.89 2.86
C PHE A 54 -0.97 -10.37 3.03
N THR A 55 -1.68 -10.15 1.92
CA THR A 55 -3.04 -9.61 1.91
C THR A 55 -4.01 -10.56 2.61
N PHE A 56 -3.92 -11.85 2.31
CA PHE A 56 -4.74 -12.88 2.95
C PHE A 56 -4.52 -12.94 4.46
N ASN A 57 -3.26 -12.86 4.90
CA ASN A 57 -2.92 -12.84 6.33
C ASN A 57 -3.40 -11.56 7.02
N ALA A 58 -3.33 -10.40 6.36
CA ALA A 58 -3.85 -9.14 6.90
C ALA A 58 -5.38 -9.18 7.06
N MET A 59 -6.07 -9.72 6.06
CA MET A 59 -7.53 -9.93 6.06
C MET A 59 -7.96 -10.88 7.19
N LYS A 60 -7.28 -12.02 7.37
CA LYS A 60 -7.54 -12.94 8.49
C LYS A 60 -7.43 -12.25 9.85
N LYS A 61 -6.44 -11.37 10.00
CA LYS A 61 -6.20 -10.57 11.23
C LYS A 61 -7.19 -9.41 11.41
N GLY A 62 -8.11 -9.18 10.47
CA GLY A 62 -9.09 -8.09 10.54
C GLY A 62 -8.47 -6.70 10.38
N LYS A 63 -7.32 -6.59 9.70
CA LYS A 63 -6.73 -5.28 9.42
C LYS A 63 -7.53 -4.59 8.32
N VAL A 64 -8.04 -3.39 8.61
CA VAL A 64 -8.77 -2.59 7.62
C VAL A 64 -7.81 -2.10 6.53
N THR A 65 -6.68 -1.50 6.91
CA THR A 65 -5.69 -0.98 5.95
C THR A 65 -4.38 -1.75 6.10
N ALA A 66 -3.89 -2.32 4.99
CA ALA A 66 -2.65 -3.06 4.93
C ALA A 66 -1.69 -2.44 3.90
N ILE A 67 -0.44 -2.27 4.30
CA ILE A 67 0.64 -1.77 3.44
C ILE A 67 1.71 -2.85 3.41
N HIS A 68 2.00 -3.37 2.21
CA HIS A 68 3.06 -4.35 2.02
C HIS A 68 4.43 -3.66 2.15
N GLY A 69 5.32 -4.23 2.96
CA GLY A 69 6.70 -3.76 3.18
C GLY A 69 6.90 -2.89 4.43
N PHE A 70 7.83 -3.28 5.30
CA PHE A 70 8.12 -2.59 6.57
C PHE A 70 8.65 -1.16 6.38
N MET A 71 9.57 -0.97 5.43
CA MET A 71 10.09 0.37 5.08
C MET A 71 8.98 1.28 4.52
N ASN A 72 8.04 0.73 3.76
CA ASN A 72 6.95 1.49 3.17
C ASN A 72 5.97 1.95 4.27
N ASN A 73 5.67 1.06 5.22
CA ASN A 73 4.86 1.39 6.38
C ASN A 73 5.52 2.46 7.28
N LEU A 74 6.84 2.38 7.48
CA LEU A 74 7.61 3.37 8.24
C LEU A 74 7.67 4.73 7.55
N LEU A 75 7.85 4.77 6.23
CA LEU A 75 7.82 6.00 5.42
C LEU A 75 6.44 6.67 5.43
N VAL A 76 5.37 5.89 5.29
CA VAL A 76 4.00 6.43 5.37
C VAL A 76 3.72 6.99 6.76
N PHE A 77 4.20 6.31 7.81
CA PHE A 77 4.04 6.80 9.17
C PHE A 77 4.89 8.04 9.47
N SER A 78 6.12 8.12 8.95
CA SER A 78 6.97 9.30 9.11
C SER A 78 6.40 10.51 8.38
N GLY A 79 5.74 10.32 7.23
CA GLY A 79 5.01 11.39 6.54
C GLY A 79 3.87 11.99 7.38
N ARG A 80 3.27 11.23 8.31
CA ARG A 80 2.23 11.72 9.22
C ARG A 80 2.80 12.53 10.38
N THR A 81 4.04 12.27 10.81
CA THR A 81 4.68 12.97 11.92
C THR A 81 5.59 14.10 11.49
N THR A 82 6.01 14.11 10.22
CA THR A 82 6.91 15.13 9.66
C THR A 82 6.14 16.41 9.33
N PRO A 83 6.66 17.60 9.71
CA PRO A 83 6.04 18.87 9.34
C PRO A 83 5.88 19.02 7.82
N ARG A 84 4.70 19.48 7.37
CA ARG A 84 4.36 19.63 5.95
C ARG A 84 5.43 20.35 5.12
N LYS A 85 6.07 21.38 5.69
CA LYS A 85 7.13 22.15 5.01
C LYS A 85 8.32 21.28 4.60
N VAL A 86 8.71 20.33 5.44
CA VAL A 86 9.84 19.41 5.16
C VAL A 86 9.44 18.43 4.07
N VAL A 87 8.22 17.89 4.12
CA VAL A 87 7.69 16.99 3.09
C VAL A 87 7.67 17.70 1.72
N THR A 88 7.19 18.94 1.67
CA THR A 88 7.16 19.74 0.42
C THR A 88 8.56 20.03 -0.11
N ALA A 89 9.52 20.36 0.75
CA ALA A 89 10.90 20.63 0.34
C ALA A 89 11.60 19.37 -0.23
N VAL A 90 11.40 18.20 0.40
CA VAL A 90 11.92 16.93 -0.12
C VAL A 90 11.26 16.58 -1.45
N ALA A 91 9.94 16.74 -1.56
CA ALA A 91 9.21 16.46 -2.80
C ALA A 91 9.69 17.35 -3.96
N ALA A 92 9.94 18.63 -3.71
CA ALA A 92 10.49 19.54 -4.72
C ALA A 92 11.85 19.06 -5.22
N LYS A 93 12.73 18.62 -4.32
CA LYS A 93 14.08 18.13 -4.65
C LYS A 93 14.11 16.76 -5.35
N VAL A 94 13.04 15.97 -5.25
CA VAL A 94 12.92 14.66 -5.93
C VAL A 94 12.34 14.83 -7.33
N MET A 95 11.62 15.94 -7.58
CA MET A 95 11.02 16.26 -8.88
C MET A 95 11.91 17.15 -9.76
N GLU A 96 12.92 17.82 -9.20
CA GLU A 96 14.09 18.35 -9.92
C GLU A 96 15.05 17.23 -10.35
#